data_AF-A0A5J5C552-F1
#
_entry.id   AF-A0A5J5C552-F1
#
_cell.length_a   1.000
_cell.length_b   1.000
_cell.length_c   1.000
_cell.angle_alpha   90.00
_cell.angle_beta   90.00
_cell.angle_gamma   90.00
#
_symmetry.space_group_name_H-M   'P 1'
#
loop_
_entity.id
_entity.type
_entity.pdbx_description
1 polymer ?
#
loop_
_entity_poly.entity_id
_entity_poly.type
_entity_poly.pdbx_seq_one_letter_code
_entity_poly.pdbx_strand_id
1 'polypeptide(L)'
;MPGKRYFPAKKNRKAWTLEKEIHALFIKVVKERRKSGYEKDLWQMVLEGAENSNLSQDEIDQFIVDNCKNVYLAAHQVTAAGAVWCLMLLASNIEWQTRVRAEVLQVCGGRTPDANMLSKMKQLTMVLQETLRLYSGLMLSMKALKDIKIGGVHIYKVVNIWIMVATLHSDPEIWGPDALNFNPERFANGIAGACKLPHSYSRFGFGPRLCVGQHLAMVELKTLISPILSNFSFTLSPKYVHSPILRVAIKPEHGVNLLIKKLFAVCALGE
;
A
#
# COMPACT_ATOMS: atom_id res chain seq x y z
N MET A 1 -6.27 -23.61 -18.41
CA MET A 1 -6.23 -23.74 -19.88
C MET A 1 -5.80 -22.40 -20.48
N PRO A 2 -4.62 -22.36 -21.13
CA PRO A 2 -4.29 -21.29 -22.06
C PRO A 2 -5.46 -21.08 -23.03
N GLY A 3 -5.83 -19.85 -23.35
CA GLY A 3 -6.95 -19.56 -24.26
C GLY A 3 -8.27 -19.15 -23.61
N LYS A 4 -8.55 -19.53 -22.35
CA LYS A 4 -9.84 -19.19 -21.68
C LYS A 4 -10.12 -17.69 -21.58
N ARG A 5 -9.09 -16.83 -21.60
CA ARG A 5 -9.22 -15.36 -21.60
C ARG A 5 -9.73 -14.81 -22.94
N TYR A 6 -9.51 -15.53 -24.03
CA TYR A 6 -9.90 -15.14 -25.40
C TYR A 6 -11.27 -15.70 -25.81
N PHE A 7 -11.79 -16.67 -25.04
CA PHE A 7 -13.12 -17.22 -25.28
C PHE A 7 -14.20 -16.18 -24.97
N PRO A 8 -15.19 -15.92 -25.83
CA PRO A 8 -16.16 -14.84 -25.68
C PRO A 8 -17.28 -15.19 -24.68
N ALA A 9 -16.94 -15.72 -23.51
CA ALA A 9 -17.86 -15.89 -22.39
C ALA A 9 -18.35 -14.53 -21.86
N LYS A 10 -19.54 -14.49 -21.25
CA LYS A 10 -20.14 -13.26 -20.68
C LYS A 10 -19.17 -12.47 -19.79
N LYS A 11 -18.40 -13.17 -18.94
CA LYS A 11 -17.38 -12.57 -18.06
C LYS A 11 -16.25 -11.90 -18.86
N ASN A 12 -15.75 -12.56 -19.91
CA ASN A 12 -14.64 -12.04 -20.71
C ASN A 12 -15.08 -10.88 -21.59
N ARG A 13 -16.28 -10.95 -22.21
CA ARG A 13 -16.85 -9.81 -22.95
C ARG A 13 -16.98 -8.59 -22.05
N LYS A 14 -17.52 -8.76 -20.83
CA LYS A 14 -17.61 -7.66 -19.85
C LYS A 14 -16.23 -7.11 -19.49
N ALA A 15 -15.23 -7.97 -19.29
CA ALA A 15 -13.87 -7.54 -19.01
C ALA A 15 -13.26 -6.72 -20.17
N TRP A 16 -13.45 -7.16 -21.42
CA TRP A 16 -12.97 -6.42 -22.60
C TRP A 16 -13.68 -5.07 -22.77
N THR A 17 -14.99 -5.00 -22.52
CA THR A 17 -15.73 -3.74 -22.55
C THR A 17 -15.19 -2.77 -21.50
N LEU A 18 -15.02 -3.22 -20.26
CA LEU A 18 -14.44 -2.41 -19.18
C LEU A 18 -13.00 -1.97 -19.48
N GLU A 19 -12.19 -2.84 -20.09
CA GLU A 19 -10.82 -2.51 -20.48
C GLU A 19 -10.78 -1.37 -21.52
N LYS A 20 -11.70 -1.39 -22.49
CA LYS A 20 -11.87 -0.30 -23.47
C LYS A 20 -12.35 1.00 -22.82
N GLU A 21 -13.33 0.91 -21.91
CA GLU A 21 -13.84 2.08 -21.17
C GLU A 21 -12.75 2.72 -20.31
N ILE A 22 -12.01 1.93 -19.53
CA ILE A 22 -10.90 2.39 -18.71
C ILE A 22 -9.83 3.06 -19.57
N HIS A 23 -9.47 2.44 -20.70
CA HIS A 23 -8.50 3.03 -21.63
C HIS A 23 -8.98 4.37 -22.20
N ALA A 24 -10.25 4.48 -22.60
CA ALA A 24 -10.83 5.74 -23.08
C ALA A 24 -10.84 6.83 -22.00
N LEU A 25 -11.12 6.48 -20.74
CA LEU A 25 -11.04 7.41 -19.60
C LEU A 25 -9.62 7.92 -19.38
N PHE A 26 -8.61 7.05 -19.42
CA PHE A 26 -7.21 7.48 -19.30
C PHE A 26 -6.79 8.40 -20.45
N ILE A 27 -7.15 8.10 -21.69
CA ILE A 27 -6.89 9.00 -22.83
C ILE A 27 -7.55 10.37 -22.60
N LYS A 28 -8.78 10.39 -22.09
CA LYS A 28 -9.47 11.65 -21.80
C LYS A 28 -8.71 12.48 -20.75
N VAL A 29 -8.30 11.85 -19.64
CA VAL A 29 -7.49 12.52 -18.59
C VAL A 29 -6.17 13.05 -19.16
N VAL A 30 -5.48 12.29 -20.00
CA VAL A 30 -4.23 12.72 -20.65
C VAL A 30 -4.46 13.92 -21.57
N LYS A 31 -5.52 13.90 -22.38
CA LYS A 31 -5.88 15.03 -23.26
C LYS A 31 -6.26 16.28 -22.48
N GLU A 32 -6.99 16.13 -21.38
CA GLU A 32 -7.31 17.23 -20.48
C GLU A 32 -6.04 17.80 -19.83
N ARG A 33 -5.12 16.92 -19.42
CA ARG A 33 -3.83 17.32 -18.84
C ARG A 33 -2.95 18.10 -19.81
N ARG A 34 -2.87 17.67 -21.08
CA ARG A 34 -2.14 18.40 -22.14
C ARG A 34 -2.73 19.78 -22.42
N LYS A 35 -4.01 20.00 -22.11
CA LYS A 35 -4.69 21.30 -22.26
C LYS A 35 -4.57 22.19 -21.03
N SER A 36 -4.53 21.60 -19.84
CA SER A 36 -4.23 22.34 -18.62
C SER A 36 -2.77 22.81 -18.64
N GLY A 37 -2.50 23.98 -18.06
CA GLY A 37 -1.14 24.50 -17.96
C GLY A 37 -0.19 23.56 -17.21
N TYR A 38 1.11 23.88 -17.25
CA TYR A 38 2.15 23.09 -16.58
C TYR A 38 1.92 23.01 -15.07
N GLU A 39 1.91 21.79 -14.54
CA GLU A 39 1.99 21.52 -13.10
C GLU A 39 2.94 20.35 -12.88
N LYS A 40 3.92 20.53 -11.99
CA LYS A 40 4.97 19.55 -11.74
C LYS A 40 4.46 18.43 -10.84
N ASP A 41 3.90 17.39 -11.44
CA ASP A 41 3.47 16.17 -10.76
C ASP A 41 3.95 14.90 -11.47
N LEU A 42 3.59 13.74 -10.93
CA LEU A 42 3.96 12.45 -11.49
C LEU A 42 3.49 12.29 -12.94
N TRP A 43 2.32 12.84 -13.28
CA TRP A 43 1.75 12.71 -14.62
C TRP A 43 2.50 13.56 -15.62
N GLN A 44 2.87 14.78 -15.24
CA GLN A 44 3.71 15.64 -16.05
C GLN A 44 5.08 15.00 -16.29
N MET A 45 5.67 14.34 -15.30
CA MET A 45 6.94 13.62 -15.47
C MET A 45 6.80 12.41 -16.42
N VAL A 46 5.68 11.69 -16.40
CA VAL A 46 5.42 10.59 -17.35
C VAL A 46 5.26 11.12 -18.77
N LEU A 47 4.58 12.26 -18.95
CA LEU A 47 4.42 12.92 -20.23
C LEU A 47 5.78 13.36 -20.81
N GLU A 48 6.57 14.09 -20.03
CA GLU A 48 7.91 14.54 -20.43
C GLU A 48 8.84 13.36 -20.73
N GLY A 49 8.77 12.29 -19.94
CA GLY A 49 9.56 11.08 -20.19
C GLY A 49 9.20 10.43 -21.52
N ALA A 50 7.90 10.36 -21.85
CA ALA A 50 7.43 9.80 -23.11
C ALA A 50 7.80 10.68 -24.31
N GLU A 51 7.68 12.00 -24.19
CA GLU A 51 7.96 12.97 -25.26
C GLU A 51 9.46 13.09 -25.57
N ASN A 52 10.32 12.88 -24.57
CA ASN A 52 11.78 12.82 -24.76
C ASN A 52 12.27 11.46 -25.29
N SER A 53 11.35 10.56 -25.67
CA SER A 53 11.66 9.24 -26.23
C SER A 53 11.65 9.27 -27.75
N ASN A 54 12.43 8.39 -28.40
CA ASN A 54 12.33 8.14 -29.85
C ASN A 54 11.14 7.23 -30.19
N LEU A 55 9.95 7.55 -29.69
CA LEU A 55 8.72 6.79 -29.90
C LEU A 55 7.79 7.50 -30.89
N SER A 56 7.00 6.74 -31.63
CA SER A 56 5.89 7.29 -32.41
C SER A 56 4.78 7.83 -31.50
N GLN A 57 3.90 8.68 -32.05
CA GLN A 57 2.80 9.28 -31.26
C GLN A 57 1.88 8.22 -30.63
N ASP A 58 1.60 7.13 -31.35
CA ASP A 58 0.78 6.02 -30.87
C ASP A 58 1.48 5.28 -29.71
N GLU A 59 2.80 5.08 -29.81
CA GLU A 59 3.59 4.47 -28.74
C GLU A 59 3.68 5.37 -27.50
N ILE A 60 3.76 6.69 -27.68
CA ILE A 60 3.72 7.67 -26.58
C ILE A 60 2.38 7.59 -25.86
N ASP A 61 1.26 7.66 -26.59
CA ASP A 61 -0.07 7.61 -25.99
C ASP A 61 -0.31 6.28 -25.26
N GLN A 62 0.13 5.16 -25.84
CA GLN A 62 0.08 3.84 -25.21
C GLN A 62 0.95 3.77 -23.94
N PHE A 63 2.18 4.29 -24.00
CA PHE A 63 3.10 4.34 -22.87
C PHE A 63 2.51 5.12 -21.69
N ILE A 64 1.93 6.30 -21.97
CA ILE A 64 1.29 7.12 -20.95
C ILE A 64 0.12 6.35 -20.32
N VAL A 65 -0.78 5.81 -21.14
CA VAL A 65 -1.96 5.10 -20.63
C VAL A 65 -1.57 3.87 -19.79
N ASP A 66 -0.57 3.10 -20.20
CA ASP A 66 -0.13 1.91 -19.46
C ASP A 66 0.54 2.27 -18.13
N ASN A 67 1.35 3.33 -18.09
CA ASN A 67 1.91 3.83 -16.85
C ASN A 67 0.82 4.37 -15.91
N CYS A 68 -0.16 5.11 -16.44
CA CYS A 68 -1.31 5.60 -15.68
C CYS A 68 -2.12 4.45 -15.06
N LYS A 69 -2.43 3.43 -15.86
CA LYS A 69 -3.11 2.21 -15.37
C LYS A 69 -2.31 1.53 -14.27
N ASN A 70 -1.00 1.35 -14.46
CA ASN A 70 -0.14 0.67 -13.50
C ASN A 70 -0.10 1.39 -12.15
N VAL A 71 0.15 2.71 -12.16
CA VAL A 71 0.20 3.52 -10.94
C VAL A 71 -1.15 3.51 -10.23
N TYR A 72 -2.25 3.78 -10.94
CA TYR A 72 -3.58 3.85 -10.35
C TYR A 72 -4.01 2.51 -9.71
N LEU A 73 -3.87 1.41 -10.45
CA LEU A 73 -4.29 0.09 -9.97
C LEU A 73 -3.42 -0.39 -8.81
N ALA A 74 -2.10 -0.16 -8.87
CA ALA A 74 -1.18 -0.58 -7.83
C ALA A 74 -1.33 0.24 -6.53
N ALA A 75 -1.55 1.55 -6.64
CA ALA A 75 -1.63 2.43 -5.48
C ALA A 75 -3.00 2.34 -4.77
N HIS A 76 -4.11 2.40 -5.52
CA HIS A 76 -5.42 2.63 -4.92
C HIS A 76 -5.87 1.51 -3.99
N GLN A 77 -5.93 0.26 -4.48
CA GLN A 77 -6.49 -0.84 -3.68
C GLN A 77 -5.59 -1.22 -2.50
N VAL A 78 -4.28 -1.08 -2.66
CA VAL A 78 -3.29 -1.52 -1.68
C VAL A 78 -3.18 -0.51 -0.53
N THR A 79 -3.12 0.79 -0.83
CA THR A 79 -3.12 1.85 0.18
C THR A 79 -4.44 1.86 0.95
N ALA A 80 -5.59 1.76 0.27
CA ALA A 80 -6.90 1.73 0.94
C ALA A 80 -7.03 0.55 1.92
N ALA A 81 -6.59 -0.65 1.52
CA ALA A 81 -6.57 -1.80 2.41
C ALA A 81 -5.65 -1.57 3.62
N GLY A 82 -4.45 -1.02 3.40
CA GLY A 82 -3.51 -0.66 4.48
C GLY A 82 -4.11 0.32 5.47
N ALA A 83 -4.82 1.35 5.00
CA ALA A 83 -5.50 2.32 5.85
C ALA A 83 -6.59 1.66 6.71
N VAL A 84 -7.44 0.83 6.10
CA VAL A 84 -8.53 0.13 6.80
C VAL A 84 -7.99 -0.81 7.87
N TRP A 85 -6.93 -1.57 7.58
CA TRP A 85 -6.30 -2.44 8.58
C TRP A 85 -5.63 -1.64 9.71
N CYS A 86 -5.00 -0.51 9.39
CA CYS A 86 -4.43 0.40 10.39
C CYS A 86 -5.51 0.91 11.36
N LEU A 87 -6.63 1.38 10.82
CA LEU A 87 -7.76 1.84 11.63
C LEU A 87 -8.32 0.69 12.49
N MET A 88 -8.48 -0.51 11.93
CA MET A 88 -8.94 -1.69 12.68
C MET A 88 -8.00 -2.03 13.84
N LEU A 89 -6.69 -2.09 13.58
CA LEU A 89 -5.67 -2.39 14.59
C LEU A 89 -5.62 -1.32 15.69
N LEU A 90 -5.69 -0.04 15.33
CA LEU A 90 -5.75 1.05 16.30
C LEU A 90 -7.06 1.05 17.11
N ALA A 91 -8.20 0.64 16.51
CA ALA A 91 -9.45 0.46 17.25
C ALA A 91 -9.38 -0.67 18.28
N SER A 92 -8.59 -1.69 17.99
CA SER A 92 -8.39 -2.88 18.85
C SER A 92 -7.29 -2.67 19.89
N ASN A 93 -6.44 -1.64 19.71
CA ASN A 93 -5.28 -1.35 20.55
C ASN A 93 -5.31 0.13 20.96
N ILE A 94 -6.17 0.45 21.92
CA ILE A 94 -6.45 1.83 22.34
C ILE A 94 -5.22 2.56 22.89
N GLU A 95 -4.28 1.83 23.49
CA GLU A 95 -3.00 2.35 23.96
C GLU A 95 -2.20 2.95 22.78
N TRP A 96 -2.02 2.19 21.70
CA TRP A 96 -1.36 2.66 20.49
C TRP A 96 -2.11 3.80 19.81
N GLN A 97 -3.44 3.76 19.79
CA GLN A 97 -4.25 4.87 19.28
C GLN A 97 -3.99 6.15 20.07
N THR A 98 -3.85 6.06 21.40
CA THR A 98 -3.58 7.20 22.28
C THR A 98 -2.16 7.72 22.10
N ARG A 99 -1.17 6.82 22.06
CA ARG A 99 0.25 7.13 21.89
C ARG A 99 0.52 7.86 20.56
N VAL A 100 -0.01 7.31 19.47
CA VAL A 100 0.16 7.91 18.13
C VAL A 100 -0.66 9.19 17.96
N ARG A 101 -1.86 9.28 18.57
CA ARG A 101 -2.60 10.55 18.60
C ARG A 101 -1.79 11.66 19.28
N ALA A 102 -1.16 11.37 20.42
CA ALA A 102 -0.32 12.35 21.11
C ALA A 102 0.83 12.83 20.23
N GLU A 103 1.53 11.91 19.54
CA GLU A 103 2.56 12.27 18.56
C GLU A 103 2.02 13.17 17.44
N VAL A 104 0.88 12.81 16.83
CA VAL A 104 0.29 13.58 15.74
C VAL A 104 -0.12 14.98 16.20
N LEU A 105 -0.75 15.11 17.37
CA LEU A 105 -1.13 16.41 17.93
C LEU A 105 0.10 17.28 18.21
N GLN A 106 1.16 16.69 18.77
CA GLN A 106 2.43 17.39 19.03
C GLN A 106 3.09 17.88 17.75
N VAL A 107 3.11 17.06 16.69
CA VAL A 107 3.81 17.37 15.44
C VAL A 107 3.01 18.34 14.56
N CYS A 108 1.70 18.13 14.44
CA CYS A 108 0.86 18.89 13.52
C CYS A 108 0.21 20.13 14.14
N GLY A 109 -0.05 20.13 15.46
CA GLY A 109 -0.75 21.21 16.13
C GLY A 109 -2.13 21.49 15.52
N GLY A 110 -2.85 20.44 15.11
CA GLY A 110 -4.16 20.56 14.45
C GLY A 110 -4.15 20.98 12.98
N ARG A 111 -2.97 21.24 12.39
CA ARG A 111 -2.83 21.56 10.96
C ARG A 111 -2.81 20.32 10.08
N THR A 112 -3.09 20.50 8.79
CA THR A 112 -2.85 19.48 7.77
C THR A 112 -1.36 19.13 7.73
N PRO A 113 -0.96 17.84 7.79
CA PRO A 113 0.44 17.45 7.76
C PRO A 113 1.13 17.84 6.44
N ASP A 114 2.30 18.46 6.54
CA ASP A 114 3.24 18.64 5.42
C ASP A 114 4.33 17.57 5.41
N ALA A 115 5.17 17.53 4.36
CA ALA A 115 6.22 16.54 4.22
C ALA A 115 7.22 16.50 5.40
N ASN A 116 7.55 17.66 5.99
CA ASN A 116 8.45 17.74 7.13
C ASN A 116 7.80 17.16 8.39
N MET A 117 6.54 17.50 8.65
CA MET A 117 5.75 16.94 9.74
C MET A 117 5.64 15.42 9.64
N LEU A 118 5.31 14.90 8.45
CA LEU A 118 5.19 13.45 8.21
C LEU A 118 6.48 12.68 8.52
N SER A 119 7.65 13.30 8.31
CA SER A 119 8.95 12.69 8.61
C SER A 119 9.21 12.54 10.12
N LYS A 120 8.56 13.37 10.96
CA LYS A 120 8.71 13.37 12.43
C LYS A 120 7.78 12.38 13.14
N MET A 121 6.75 11.86 12.46
CA MET A 121 5.79 10.91 13.02
C MET A 121 6.36 9.48 13.07
N LYS A 122 7.26 9.22 14.02
CA LYS A 122 7.98 7.94 14.16
C LYS A 122 7.05 6.82 14.65
N GLN A 123 6.19 7.09 15.61
CA GLN A 123 5.27 6.10 16.15
C GLN A 123 4.18 5.72 15.15
N LEU A 124 3.62 6.69 14.43
CA LEU A 124 2.72 6.38 13.32
C LEU A 124 3.42 5.53 12.25
N THR A 125 4.70 5.80 11.99
CA THR A 125 5.49 4.95 11.09
C THR A 125 5.56 3.51 11.60
N MET A 126 5.89 3.30 12.87
CA MET A 126 5.94 1.96 13.47
C MET A 126 4.59 1.22 13.35
N VAL A 127 3.49 1.89 13.67
CA VAL A 127 2.13 1.34 13.55
C VAL A 127 1.83 0.93 12.11
N LEU A 128 2.17 1.76 11.15
CA LEU A 128 1.95 1.46 9.74
C LEU A 128 2.81 0.29 9.25
N GLN A 129 4.09 0.22 9.64
CA GLN A 129 4.95 -0.91 9.27
C GLN A 129 4.43 -2.22 9.86
N GLU A 130 4.00 -2.23 11.12
CA GLU A 130 3.43 -3.42 11.76
C GLU A 130 2.07 -3.80 11.16
N THR A 131 1.22 -2.82 10.84
CA THR A 131 -0.03 -3.06 10.11
C THR A 131 0.23 -3.76 8.78
N LEU A 132 1.19 -3.23 8.03
CA LEU A 132 1.54 -3.75 6.72
C LEU A 132 2.24 -5.12 6.82
N ARG A 133 2.94 -5.41 7.91
CA ARG A 133 3.50 -6.72 8.20
C ARG A 133 2.38 -7.76 8.37
N LEU A 134 1.47 -7.53 9.30
CA LEU A 134 0.38 -8.45 9.66
C LEU A 134 -0.61 -8.67 8.52
N TYR A 135 -0.97 -7.61 7.80
CA TYR A 135 -1.91 -7.66 6.68
C TYR A 135 -1.19 -7.56 5.33
N SER A 136 -0.13 -8.37 5.16
CA SER A 136 0.62 -8.44 3.91
C SER A 136 -0.09 -9.35 2.90
N GLY A 137 -0.84 -8.75 1.98
CA GLY A 137 -1.47 -9.48 0.87
C GLY A 137 -0.57 -9.74 -0.32
N LEU A 138 0.74 -9.52 -0.19
CA LEU A 138 1.66 -9.62 -1.31
C LEU A 138 2.08 -11.08 -1.54
N MET A 139 1.89 -11.55 -2.77
CA MET A 139 2.49 -12.77 -3.26
C MET A 139 3.47 -12.38 -4.37
N LEU A 140 4.76 -12.60 -4.13
CA LEU A 140 5.80 -12.31 -5.13
C LEU A 140 5.94 -13.52 -6.05
N SER A 141 5.98 -13.28 -7.35
CA SER A 141 6.21 -14.32 -8.35
C SER A 141 7.38 -13.95 -9.25
N MET A 142 8.23 -14.94 -9.52
CA MET A 142 9.41 -14.79 -10.37
C MET A 142 9.55 -16.02 -11.25
N LYS A 143 10.10 -15.87 -12.44
CA LYS A 143 10.39 -16.98 -13.35
C LYS A 143 11.90 -17.14 -13.51
N ALA A 144 12.41 -18.36 -13.31
CA ALA A 144 13.81 -18.67 -13.54
C ALA A 144 14.14 -18.50 -15.04
N LEU A 145 15.09 -17.61 -15.36
CA LEU A 145 15.52 -17.35 -16.74
C LEU A 145 16.62 -18.31 -17.22
N LYS A 146 17.27 -18.98 -16.27
CA LYS A 146 18.29 -20.02 -16.45
C LYS A 146 18.22 -20.96 -15.25
N ASP A 147 18.89 -22.10 -15.37
CA ASP A 147 19.06 -23.03 -14.25
C ASP A 147 19.86 -22.35 -13.14
N ILE A 148 19.36 -22.44 -11.91
CA ILE A 148 19.96 -21.83 -10.72
C ILE A 148 19.90 -22.80 -9.54
N LYS A 149 20.87 -22.72 -8.64
CA LYS A 149 20.87 -23.47 -7.38
C LYS A 149 20.70 -22.50 -6.22
N ILE A 150 19.66 -22.67 -5.41
CA ILE A 150 19.36 -21.83 -4.24
C ILE A 150 19.17 -22.74 -3.03
N GLY A 151 19.93 -22.54 -1.94
CA GLY A 151 19.76 -23.31 -0.70
C GLY A 151 19.90 -24.83 -0.90
N GLY A 152 20.76 -25.27 -1.82
CA GLY A 152 20.89 -26.68 -2.17
C GLY A 152 19.87 -27.20 -3.20
N VAL A 153 18.78 -26.49 -3.43
CA VAL A 153 17.72 -26.85 -4.38
C VAL A 153 18.06 -26.39 -5.79
N HIS A 154 17.95 -27.29 -6.76
CA HIS A 154 18.12 -26.96 -8.18
C HIS A 154 16.78 -26.50 -8.77
N ILE A 155 16.78 -25.32 -9.37
CA ILE A 155 15.61 -24.70 -10.00
C ILE A 155 15.91 -24.57 -11.48
N TYR A 156 15.19 -25.33 -12.30
CA TYR A 156 15.34 -25.29 -13.74
C TYR A 156 14.81 -24.00 -14.35
N LYS A 157 15.34 -23.63 -15.51
CA LYS A 157 14.81 -22.58 -16.38
C LYS A 157 13.31 -22.78 -16.57
N VAL A 158 12.60 -21.66 -16.67
CA VAL A 158 11.14 -21.53 -16.79
C VAL A 158 10.29 -21.86 -15.56
N VAL A 159 10.86 -22.43 -14.50
CA VAL A 159 10.14 -22.66 -13.24
C VAL A 159 9.70 -21.32 -12.62
N ASN A 160 8.45 -21.27 -12.15
CA ASN A 160 7.95 -20.13 -11.39
C ASN A 160 8.19 -20.35 -9.90
N ILE A 161 8.79 -19.35 -9.27
CA ILE A 161 9.04 -19.28 -7.83
C ILE A 161 7.99 -18.34 -7.24
N TRP A 162 7.31 -18.80 -6.20
CA TRP A 162 6.32 -18.01 -5.48
C TRP A 162 6.80 -17.81 -4.04
N ILE A 163 6.81 -16.55 -3.58
CA ILE A 163 7.13 -16.21 -2.20
C ILE A 163 5.85 -15.70 -1.55
N MET A 164 5.37 -16.44 -0.56
CA MET A 164 4.24 -16.03 0.27
C MET A 164 4.74 -15.09 1.36
N VAL A 165 4.60 -13.78 1.14
CA VAL A 165 5.09 -12.78 2.09
C VAL A 165 4.34 -12.87 3.42
N ALA A 166 3.05 -13.23 3.40
CA ALA A 166 2.25 -13.40 4.60
C ALA A 166 2.84 -14.43 5.57
N THR A 167 3.30 -15.59 5.06
CA THR A 167 3.90 -16.64 5.91
C THR A 167 5.27 -16.24 6.41
N LEU A 168 6.07 -15.57 5.57
CA LEU A 168 7.36 -15.02 5.98
C LEU A 168 7.22 -13.96 7.08
N HIS A 169 6.15 -13.17 7.03
CA HIS A 169 5.85 -12.14 8.01
C HIS A 169 5.27 -12.69 9.32
N SER A 170 4.74 -13.91 9.35
CA SER A 170 4.17 -14.54 10.53
C SER A 170 5.04 -15.61 11.17
N ASP A 171 6.23 -15.86 10.61
CA ASP A 171 7.16 -16.88 11.10
C ASP A 171 7.75 -16.53 12.48
N PRO A 172 7.47 -17.32 13.54
CA PRO A 172 7.98 -17.06 14.88
C PRO A 172 9.51 -17.19 15.00
N GLU A 173 10.16 -17.95 14.12
CA GLU A 173 11.63 -18.04 14.13
C GLU A 173 12.27 -16.72 13.71
N ILE A 174 11.60 -15.97 12.84
CA ILE A 174 12.07 -14.68 12.30
C ILE A 174 11.60 -13.52 13.18
N TRP A 175 10.31 -13.53 13.56
CA TRP A 175 9.62 -12.39 14.21
C TRP A 175 9.44 -12.53 15.72
N GLY A 176 9.78 -13.69 16.29
CA GLY A 176 9.63 -13.98 17.71
C GLY A 176 8.31 -14.68 18.05
N PRO A 177 8.14 -15.13 19.31
CA PRO A 177 6.97 -15.91 19.75
C PRO A 177 5.65 -15.16 19.61
N ASP A 178 5.69 -13.83 19.57
CA ASP A 178 4.55 -12.94 19.42
C ASP A 178 4.35 -12.49 17.97
N ALA A 179 4.88 -13.21 16.97
CA ALA A 179 4.81 -12.86 15.54
C ALA A 179 3.40 -12.54 15.03
N LEU A 180 2.35 -13.15 15.59
CA LEU A 180 0.96 -12.87 15.21
C LEU A 180 0.33 -11.70 15.96
N ASN A 181 0.99 -11.19 17.00
CA ASN A 181 0.50 -10.08 17.81
C ASN A 181 0.91 -8.75 17.18
N PHE A 182 0.01 -7.77 17.30
CA PHE A 182 0.28 -6.38 16.92
C PHE A 182 1.24 -5.74 17.92
N ASN A 183 2.50 -5.58 17.52
CA ASN A 183 3.53 -4.95 18.32
C ASN A 183 4.37 -3.99 17.45
N PRO A 184 3.94 -2.72 17.34
CA PRO A 184 4.69 -1.70 16.62
C PRO A 184 6.11 -1.44 17.17
N GLU A 185 6.39 -1.72 18.44
CA GLU A 185 7.72 -1.48 19.04
C GLU A 185 8.83 -2.30 18.40
N ARG A 186 8.51 -3.38 17.68
CA ARG A 186 9.49 -4.10 16.83
C ARG A 186 10.23 -3.15 15.91
N PHE A 187 9.55 -2.12 15.40
CA PHE A 187 10.12 -1.16 14.46
C PHE A 187 10.80 0.05 15.12
N ALA A 188 11.03 0.04 16.45
CA ALA A 188 11.66 1.15 17.16
C ALA A 188 13.07 1.48 16.64
N ASN A 189 13.81 0.44 16.24
CA ASN A 189 15.14 0.57 15.64
C ASN A 189 15.11 0.51 14.10
N GLY A 190 13.95 0.83 13.51
CA GLY A 190 13.71 0.75 12.07
C GLY A 190 13.53 -0.69 11.56
N ILE A 191 13.36 -0.84 10.25
CA ILE A 191 13.13 -2.14 9.59
C ILE A 191 14.28 -3.12 9.84
N ALA A 192 15.52 -2.62 9.87
CA ALA A 192 16.70 -3.45 10.09
C ALA A 192 16.74 -4.09 11.49
N GLY A 193 16.11 -3.46 12.49
CA GLY A 193 16.01 -4.00 13.85
C GLY A 193 14.72 -4.77 14.13
N ALA A 194 13.82 -4.90 13.15
CA ALA A 194 12.46 -5.39 13.40
C ALA A 194 12.33 -6.92 13.54
N CYS A 195 13.29 -7.67 13.01
CA CYS A 195 13.29 -9.14 13.05
C CYS A 195 14.72 -9.68 12.89
N LYS A 196 14.93 -10.98 13.12
CA LYS A 196 16.26 -11.60 13.06
C LYS A 196 16.93 -11.48 11.68
N LEU A 197 16.12 -11.48 10.63
CA LEU A 197 16.56 -11.43 9.24
C LEU A 197 15.90 -10.23 8.56
N PRO A 198 16.56 -9.07 8.47
CA PRO A 198 15.97 -7.82 7.98
C PRO A 198 15.23 -7.91 6.64
N HIS A 199 15.76 -8.72 5.72
CA HIS A 199 15.16 -8.92 4.39
C HIS A 199 13.81 -9.67 4.43
N SER A 200 13.46 -10.28 5.56
CA SER A 200 12.18 -10.95 5.75
C SER A 200 11.02 -9.96 5.81
N TYR A 201 11.27 -8.69 6.15
CA TYR A 201 10.29 -7.64 5.96
C TYR A 201 10.23 -7.24 4.47
N SER A 202 9.37 -7.93 3.73
CA SER A 202 9.29 -7.86 2.27
C SER A 202 7.97 -7.26 1.77
N ARG A 203 7.35 -6.36 2.55
CA ARG A 203 6.05 -5.78 2.19
C ARG A 203 6.05 -5.08 0.84
N PHE A 204 7.15 -4.38 0.54
CA PHE A 204 7.33 -3.63 -0.70
C PHE A 204 8.17 -4.42 -1.73
N GLY A 205 8.45 -5.71 -1.47
CA GLY A 205 9.38 -6.50 -2.26
C GLY A 205 10.84 -6.19 -1.93
N PHE A 206 11.75 -6.62 -2.80
CA PHE A 206 13.19 -6.42 -2.67
C PHE A 206 13.87 -6.41 -4.04
N GLY A 207 15.11 -5.89 -4.09
CA GLY A 207 15.94 -5.87 -5.28
C GLY A 207 15.37 -5.00 -6.43
N PRO A 208 15.66 -5.34 -7.70
CA PRO A 208 15.26 -4.53 -8.86
C PRO A 208 13.75 -4.39 -9.07
N ARG A 209 12.93 -5.15 -8.34
CA ARG A 209 11.46 -5.13 -8.39
C ARG A 209 10.85 -4.57 -7.10
N LEU A 210 11.65 -3.88 -6.29
CA LEU A 210 11.17 -3.12 -5.14
C LEU A 210 10.09 -2.13 -5.59
N CYS A 211 9.03 -2.02 -4.80
CA CYS A 211 7.90 -1.16 -5.09
C CYS A 211 8.35 0.31 -5.16
N VAL A 212 8.28 0.89 -6.36
CA VAL A 212 8.56 2.32 -6.60
C VAL A 212 7.62 3.24 -5.79
N GLY A 213 6.42 2.75 -5.47
CA GLY A 213 5.40 3.50 -4.71
C GLY A 213 5.56 3.42 -3.18
N GLN A 214 6.59 2.80 -2.62
CA GLN A 214 6.69 2.60 -1.16
C GLN A 214 6.65 3.91 -0.37
N HIS A 215 7.32 4.95 -0.84
CA HIS A 215 7.37 6.24 -0.16
C HIS A 215 6.05 6.98 -0.31
N LEU A 216 5.45 6.95 -1.50
CA LEU A 216 4.13 7.52 -1.74
C LEU A 216 3.08 6.87 -0.85
N ALA A 217 3.06 5.54 -0.74
CA ALA A 217 2.12 4.81 0.11
C ALA A 217 2.25 5.22 1.59
N MET A 218 3.49 5.36 2.10
CA MET A 218 3.70 5.80 3.48
C MET A 218 3.27 7.26 3.71
N VAL A 219 3.47 8.14 2.72
CA VAL A 219 2.98 9.52 2.77
C VAL A 219 1.45 9.54 2.76
N GLU A 220 0.80 8.86 1.81
CA GLU A 220 -0.66 8.77 1.72
C GLU A 220 -1.28 8.25 3.01
N LEU A 221 -0.75 7.15 3.55
CA LEU A 221 -1.25 6.55 4.80
C LEU A 221 -1.11 7.52 5.97
N LYS A 222 0.03 8.18 6.14
CA LYS A 222 0.20 9.12 7.25
C LYS A 222 -0.68 10.36 7.07
N THR A 223 -0.77 10.92 5.87
CA THR A 223 -1.63 12.08 5.56
C THR A 223 -3.10 11.76 5.81
N LEU A 224 -3.54 10.53 5.53
CA LEU A 224 -4.92 10.09 5.79
C LEU A 224 -5.18 9.82 7.28
N ILE A 225 -4.30 9.08 7.95
CA ILE A 225 -4.53 8.59 9.32
C ILE A 225 -4.35 9.70 10.36
N SER A 226 -3.43 10.64 10.14
CA SER A 226 -3.15 11.74 11.06
C SER A 226 -4.39 12.59 11.40
N PRO A 227 -5.13 13.17 10.43
CA PRO A 227 -6.33 13.95 10.76
C PRO A 227 -7.43 13.10 11.39
N ILE A 228 -7.54 11.80 11.06
CA ILE A 228 -8.50 10.91 11.70
C ILE A 228 -8.17 10.76 13.20
N LEU A 229 -6.89 10.52 13.54
CA LEU A 229 -6.45 10.39 14.92
C LEU A 229 -6.59 11.68 15.72
N SER A 230 -6.31 12.83 15.10
CA SER A 230 -6.45 14.14 15.75
C SER A 230 -7.89 14.49 16.09
N ASN A 231 -8.84 14.11 15.23
CA ASN A 231 -10.23 14.54 15.36
C ASN A 231 -11.16 13.49 15.98
N PHE A 232 -10.74 12.22 16.02
CA PHE A 232 -11.62 11.13 16.40
C PHE A 232 -10.91 10.11 17.31
N SER A 233 -11.72 9.53 18.19
CA SER A 233 -11.43 8.25 18.85
C SER A 233 -12.36 7.20 18.30
N PHE A 234 -11.87 5.97 18.18
CA PHE A 234 -12.65 4.90 17.57
C PHE A 234 -12.35 3.54 18.18
N THR A 235 -13.37 2.67 18.21
CA THR A 235 -13.28 1.28 18.69
C THR A 235 -13.97 0.35 17.68
N LEU A 236 -13.72 -0.96 17.79
CA LEU A 236 -14.44 -1.93 16.98
C LEU A 236 -15.92 -1.98 17.38
N SER A 237 -16.80 -1.95 16.38
CA SER A 237 -18.22 -2.22 16.59
C SER A 237 -18.45 -3.69 16.93
N PRO A 238 -19.42 -4.04 17.79
CA PRO A 238 -19.87 -5.43 17.96
C PRO A 238 -20.35 -6.09 16.65
N LYS A 239 -20.67 -5.30 15.61
CA LYS A 239 -21.02 -5.79 14.27
C LYS A 239 -19.80 -6.12 13.40
N TYR A 240 -18.58 -5.89 13.89
CA TYR A 240 -17.37 -6.21 13.14
C TYR A 240 -17.17 -7.72 13.07
N VAL A 241 -16.96 -8.24 11.86
CA VAL A 241 -16.63 -9.64 11.61
C VAL A 241 -15.25 -9.69 10.98
N HIS A 242 -14.30 -10.33 11.69
CA HIS A 242 -12.93 -10.47 11.20
C HIS A 242 -12.85 -11.58 10.14
N SER A 243 -12.93 -11.20 8.86
CA SER A 243 -12.74 -12.10 7.71
C SER A 243 -11.78 -11.48 6.69
N PRO A 244 -10.45 -11.70 6.82
CA PRO A 244 -9.48 -11.29 5.81
C PRO A 244 -9.57 -12.16 4.57
N ILE A 245 -9.70 -11.56 3.40
CA ILE A 245 -9.74 -12.28 2.12
C ILE A 245 -8.66 -11.79 1.17
N LEU A 246 -7.91 -12.73 0.60
CA LEU A 246 -6.91 -12.45 -0.44
C LEU A 246 -7.60 -12.26 -1.80
N ARG A 247 -7.43 -11.07 -2.37
CA ARG A 247 -7.75 -10.74 -3.77
C ARG A 247 -6.49 -10.17 -4.45
N VAL A 248 -6.50 -8.90 -4.84
CA VAL A 248 -5.27 -8.18 -5.25
C VAL A 248 -4.43 -7.80 -4.02
N ALA A 249 -5.11 -7.44 -2.93
CA ALA A 249 -4.55 -7.27 -1.59
C ALA A 249 -5.42 -8.04 -0.58
N ILE A 250 -4.91 -8.23 0.64
CA ILE A 250 -5.74 -8.70 1.76
C ILE A 250 -6.65 -7.55 2.15
N LYS A 251 -7.97 -7.78 2.08
CA LYS A 251 -8.98 -6.81 2.48
C LYS A 251 -10.01 -7.46 3.42
N PRO A 252 -10.72 -6.69 4.24
CA PRO A 252 -11.81 -7.23 5.04
C PRO A 252 -13.00 -7.57 4.12
N GLU A 253 -13.44 -8.83 4.11
CA GLU A 253 -14.53 -9.30 3.27
C GLU A 253 -15.84 -8.55 3.54
N HIS A 254 -16.14 -8.30 4.82
CA HIS A 254 -17.34 -7.62 5.29
C HIS A 254 -17.12 -6.16 5.68
N GLY A 255 -15.96 -5.58 5.34
CA GLY A 255 -15.56 -4.25 5.79
C GLY A 255 -15.12 -4.21 7.26
N VAL A 256 -14.76 -3.02 7.74
CA VAL A 256 -14.44 -2.77 9.16
C VAL A 256 -15.46 -1.78 9.70
N ASN A 257 -16.26 -2.23 10.67
CA ASN A 257 -17.27 -1.40 11.33
C ASN A 257 -16.66 -0.78 12.59
N LEU A 258 -16.52 0.54 12.60
CA LEU A 258 -15.96 1.30 13.73
C LEU A 258 -17.05 2.12 14.41
N LEU A 259 -16.99 2.19 15.74
CA LEU A 259 -17.72 3.19 16.52
C LEU A 259 -16.81 4.41 16.66
N ILE A 260 -17.24 5.55 16.15
CA ILE A 260 -16.43 6.77 16.07
C ILE A 260 -17.01 7.82 17.01
N LYS A 261 -16.16 8.41 17.83
CA LYS A 261 -16.47 9.56 18.70
C LYS A 261 -15.59 10.73 18.32
N LYS A 262 -16.21 11.86 17.96
CA LYS A 262 -15.51 13.12 17.73
C LYS A 262 -14.84 13.60 19.01
N LEU A 263 -13.58 13.97 18.91
CA LEU A 263 -12.82 14.61 19.97
C LEU A 263 -13.02 16.11 19.84
N PHE A 264 -13.34 16.77 20.95
CA PHE A 264 -13.34 18.23 20.97
C PHE A 264 -11.89 18.70 21.00
N ALA A 265 -11.57 19.70 20.17
CA ALA A 265 -10.25 20.31 20.20
C ALA A 265 -9.98 20.79 21.62
N VAL A 266 -8.89 20.31 22.22
CA VAL A 266 -8.28 21.04 23.32
C VAL A 266 -7.79 22.32 22.65
N CYS A 267 -8.56 23.41 22.79
CA CYS A 267 -8.02 24.74 22.55
C CYS A 267 -6.68 24.76 23.28
N ALA A 268 -5.60 25.05 22.55
CA ALA A 268 -4.33 25.38 23.16
C ALA A 268 -4.60 26.59 24.08
N LEU A 269 -4.88 26.30 25.35
CA LEU A 269 -4.78 27.25 26.44
C LEU A 269 -3.28 27.36 26.73
N GLY A 270 -2.75 28.54 26.49
CA GLY A 270 -1.36 28.96 26.68
C GLY A 270 -1.23 30.27 25.90
N GLU A 271 -1.57 31.39 26.54
CA GLU A 271 -0.63 32.23 27.33
C GLU A 271 0.41 32.89 26.43
#